data_AF-A0AAW7X8Q5-F1
#
_entry.id   AF-A0AAW7X8Q5-F1
#
_cell.length_a   1.000
_cell.length_b   1.000
_cell.length_c   1.000
_cell.angle_alpha   90.00
_cell.angle_beta   90.00
_cell.angle_gamma   90.00
#
_symmetry.space_group_name_H-M   'P 1'
#
loop_
_entity.id
_entity.type
_entity.pdbx_description
1 polymer ?
#
loop_
_entity_poly.entity_id
_entity_poly.type
_entity_poly.pdbx_seq_one_letter_code
_entity_poly.pdbx_strand_id
1 'polypeptide(L)' 'MNVGKLRKLLDNLSPDMELVCYTEDKELVENGSGFRLIEIEDIQIVDARLKRDKNHYATLEIGKSELSQKIALANVTCNF' A
#
# COMPACT_ATOMS: atom_id res chain seq x y z
N MET A 1 12.42 4.39 -7.37
CA MET A 1 11.29 4.87 -8.19
C MET A 1 11.49 6.36 -8.48
N ASN A 2 11.25 6.83 -9.71
CA ASN A 2 11.33 8.26 -10.02
C ASN A 2 9.94 8.86 -10.28
N VAL A 3 9.83 10.19 -10.21
CA VAL A 3 8.55 10.92 -10.33
C VAL A 3 7.81 10.58 -11.62
N GLY A 4 8.53 10.48 -12.75
CA GLY A 4 7.92 10.20 -14.05
C GLY A 4 7.33 8.78 -14.13
N LYS A 5 7.97 7.80 -13.51
CA LYS A 5 7.46 6.42 -13.42
C LYS A 5 6.28 6.32 -12.47
N LEU A 6 6.35 6.95 -11.30
CA LEU A 6 5.25 6.98 -10.33
C LEU A 6 4.00 7.60 -10.95
N ARG A 7 4.14 8.74 -11.65
CA ARG A 7 3.01 9.40 -12.31
C ARG A 7 2.31 8.46 -13.29
N LYS A 8 3.05 7.72 -14.12
CA LYS A 8 2.46 6.75 -15.06
C LYS A 8 1.66 5.64 -14.38
N LEU A 9 2.06 5.22 -13.18
CA LEU A 9 1.30 4.23 -12.39
C LEU A 9 0.01 4.84 -11.85
N LEU A 10 0.08 6.09 -11.37
CA LEU A 10 -1.07 6.82 -10.81
C LEU A 10 -2.07 7.29 -11.88
N ASP A 11 -1.62 7.63 -13.08
CA ASP A 11 -2.46 8.11 -14.19
C ASP A 11 -3.56 7.08 -14.59
N ASN A 12 -3.37 5.80 -14.24
CA ASN A 12 -4.34 4.73 -14.50
C ASN A 12 -5.37 4.54 -13.38
N LEU A 13 -5.27 5.27 -12.28
CA LEU A 13 -6.16 5.17 -11.13
C LEU A 13 -7.29 6.20 -11.22
N SER A 14 -8.44 5.88 -10.61
CA SER A 14 -9.51 6.86 -10.47
C SER A 14 -9.09 7.96 -9.48
N PRO A 15 -9.39 9.25 -9.73
CA PRO A 15 -8.99 10.34 -8.84
C PRO A 15 -9.55 10.26 -7.40
N ASP A 16 -10.64 9.53 -7.21
CA ASP A 16 -11.31 9.27 -5.93
C ASP A 16 -10.93 7.91 -5.31
N MET A 17 -10.04 7.15 -5.95
CA MET A 17 -9.60 5.85 -5.47
C MET A 17 -8.70 6.00 -4.24
N GLU A 18 -8.95 5.16 -3.24
CA GLU A 18 -8.10 5.08 -2.06
C GLU A 18 -6.77 4.40 -2.41
N LEU A 19 -5.65 5.07 -2.10
CA LEU A 19 -4.29 4.57 -2.24
C LEU A 19 -3.73 4.21 -0.87
N VAL A 20 -3.33 2.95 -0.70
CA VAL A 20 -2.77 2.45 0.55
C VAL A 20 -1.34 1.95 0.29
N CYS A 21 -0.40 2.41 1.10
CA CYS A 21 0.97 1.88 1.10
C CYS A 21 1.05 0.68 2.04
N TYR A 22 1.62 -0.43 1.58
CA TYR A 22 1.85 -1.62 2.40
C TYR A 22 3.24 -2.19 2.17
N THR A 23 3.75 -2.91 3.16
CA THR A 23 5.00 -3.67 3.06
C THR A 23 4.88 -4.90 3.94
N GLU A 24 5.49 -6.00 3.51
CA GLU A 24 5.68 -7.20 4.33
C GLU A 24 7.09 -7.27 4.94
N ASP A 25 7.92 -6.26 4.69
CA ASP A 25 9.29 -6.18 5.18
C ASP A 25 9.33 -5.92 6.69
N LYS A 26 9.86 -6.89 7.44
CA LYS A 26 9.98 -6.81 8.91
C LYS A 26 11.06 -5.82 9.36
N GLU A 27 12.06 -5.56 8.52
CA GLU A 27 13.15 -4.63 8.85
C GLU A 27 12.66 -3.17 8.83
N LEU A 28 11.61 -2.89 8.06
CA LEU A 28 10.90 -1.61 8.05
C LEU A 28 10.19 -1.28 9.38
N VAL A 29 10.06 -2.26 10.28
CA VAL A 29 9.43 -2.15 11.60
C VAL A 29 10.45 -1.99 12.74
N GLU A 30 11.77 -2.07 12.47
CA GLU A 30 12.79 -2.02 13.53
C GLU A 30 13.04 -0.62 14.10
N ASN A 31 12.92 -0.52 15.42
CA ASN A 31 13.22 0.68 16.20
C ASN A 31 14.73 1.00 16.23
N GLY A 32 15.08 2.29 16.11
CA GLY A 32 16.44 2.78 16.39
C GLY A 32 17.15 3.50 15.23
N SER A 33 16.55 3.52 14.04
CA SER A 33 17.01 4.36 12.93
C SER A 33 16.30 5.72 12.97
N GLY A 34 17.03 6.82 12.78
CA GLY A 34 16.43 8.18 12.80
C GLY A 34 15.36 8.40 11.72
N PHE A 35 15.50 7.71 10.58
CA PHE A 35 14.50 7.56 9.52
C PHE A 35 14.87 6.35 8.64
N ARG A 36 13.90 5.72 7.98
CA ARG A 36 14.14 4.71 6.94
C ARG A 36 13.68 5.24 5.58
N LEU A 37 14.45 4.92 4.54
CA LEU A 37 14.09 5.24 3.16
C LEU A 37 13.23 4.11 2.61
N ILE A 38 12.15 4.49 1.92
CA ILE A 38 11.22 3.56 1.28
C ILE A 38 11.11 3.87 -0.20
N GLU A 39 11.07 2.83 -1.02
CA GLU A 39 10.86 2.89 -2.46
C GLU A 39 9.54 2.20 -2.80
N ILE A 40 8.69 2.87 -3.58
CA ILE A 40 7.51 2.24 -4.20
C ILE A 40 8.01 1.35 -5.34
N GLU A 41 7.80 0.04 -5.24
CA GLU A 41 8.18 -0.90 -6.29
C GLU A 41 7.10 -1.00 -7.37
N ASP A 42 5.84 -1.10 -6.94
CA ASP A 42 4.71 -1.35 -7.82
C ASP A 42 3.39 -0.79 -7.24
N ILE A 43 2.40 -0.56 -8.10
CA ILE A 43 1.03 -0.21 -7.70
C ILE A 43 0.05 -1.15 -8.43
N GLN A 44 -0.71 -1.91 -7.66
CA GLN A 44 -1.71 -2.84 -8.17
C GLN A 44 -3.12 -2.49 -7.69
N ILE A 45 -4.15 -2.83 -8.47
CA ILE A 45 -5.55 -2.65 -8.09
C ILE A 45 -6.10 -4.00 -7.65
N VAL A 46 -6.69 -4.04 -6.45
CA VAL A 46 -7.31 -5.26 -5.91
C VAL A 46 -8.73 -4.96 -5.41
N ASP A 47 -9.60 -5.97 -5.41
CA ASP A 47 -10.82 -5.94 -4.61
C ASP A 47 -10.44 -6.22 -3.15
N ALA A 48 -10.66 -5.27 -2.26
CA ALA A 48 -10.33 -5.41 -0.85
C ALA A 48 -11.26 -4.59 0.05
N ARG A 49 -11.25 -4.88 1.34
CA ARG A 49 -11.95 -4.13 2.38
C ARG A 49 -10.99 -3.70 3.47
N LEU A 50 -11.02 -2.42 3.81
CA LEU A 50 -10.38 -1.92 5.03
C LEU A 50 -11.22 -2.27 6.26
N LYS A 51 -10.57 -2.82 7.28
CA LYS A 51 -11.21 -3.11 8.57
C LYS A 51 -10.22 -2.88 9.71
N ARG A 52 -10.74 -2.84 10.93
CA ARG A 52 -9.90 -2.92 12.13
C ARG A 52 -9.96 -4.33 12.69
N ASP A 53 -8.82 -4.86 13.09
CA ASP A 53 -8.77 -6.14 13.77
C ASP A 53 -9.26 -6.00 15.24
N LYS A 54 -9.25 -7.13 15.97
CA LYS A 54 -9.64 -7.18 17.39
C LYS A 54 -8.77 -6.30 18.32
N ASN A 55 -7.60 -5.88 17.86
CA ASN A 55 -6.67 -5.02 18.58
C ASN A 55 -6.74 -3.56 18.09
N HIS A 56 -7.75 -3.23 17.27
CA HIS A 56 -7.95 -1.93 16.61
C HIS A 56 -6.89 -1.52 15.59
N TYR A 57 -6.01 -2.42 15.15
CA TYR A 57 -5.08 -2.12 14.07
C TYR A 57 -5.80 -2.07 12.73
N ALA A 58 -5.47 -1.07 11.91
CA ALA A 58 -5.97 -1.00 10.55
C ALA A 58 -5.38 -2.17 9.75
N THR A 59 -6.26 -2.92 9.08
CA THR A 59 -5.90 -4.11 8.30
C THR A 59 -6.65 -4.09 6.97
N LEU A 60 -6.05 -4.76 6.00
CA LEU A 60 -6.63 -4.95 4.68
C LEU A 60 -7.04 -6.41 4.51
N GLU A 61 -8.29 -6.66 4.18
CA GLU A 61 -8.78 -7.98 3.78
C GLU A 61 -8.88 -8.00 2.25
N ILE A 62 -7.99 -8.75 1.60
CA ILE A 62 -7.93 -8.88 0.14
C ILE A 62 -8.91 -9.97 -0.30
N GLY A 63 -9.69 -9.69 -1.33
CA GLY A 63 -10.68 -10.59 -1.90
C GLY A 63 -12.04 -9.92 -2.11
N LYS A 64 -12.79 -10.45 -3.07
CA LYS A 64 -14.12 -9.94 -3.40
C LYS A 64 -15.13 -10.36 -2.32
N SER A 65 -15.86 -9.39 -1.78
CA SER A 65 -16.99 -9.58 -0.87
C SER A 65 -18.04 -8.50 -1.09
N GLU A 66 -19.20 -8.59 -0.43
CA GLU A 66 -20.24 -7.55 -0.51
C GLU A 66 -19.78 -6.18 -0.01
N LEU A 67 -18.71 -6.16 0.80
CA LEU A 67 -18.16 -4.96 1.43
C LEU A 67 -16.77 -4.61 0.87
N SER A 68 -16.30 -5.30 -0.18
CA SER A 68 -15.05 -4.97 -0.85
C SER A 68 -15.24 -3.86 -1.88
N GLN A 69 -14.25 -2.99 -2.00
CA GLN A 69 -14.13 -1.99 -3.04
C GLN A 69 -12.78 -2.14 -3.77
N LYS A 70 -12.64 -1.52 -4.94
CA LYS A 70 -11.33 -1.46 -5.62
C LYS A 70 -10.41 -0.51 -4.86
N ILE A 71 -9.25 -1.01 -4.45
CA ILE A 71 -8.22 -0.25 -3.74
C ILE A 71 -6.91 -0.38 -4.51
N ALA A 72 -6.18 0.73 -4.62
CA ALA A 72 -4.82 0.72 -5.13
C ALA A 72 -3.83 0.42 -4.00
N LEU A 73 -3.01 -0.63 -4.18
CA LEU A 73 -1.97 -1.02 -3.25
C LEU A 73 -0.61 -0.66 -3.80
N ALA A 74 0.08 0.26 -3.14
CA ALA A 74 1.48 0.55 -3.40
C ALA A 74 2.34 -0.40 -2.56
N ASN A 75 3.02 -1.34 -3.23
CA ASN A 75 4.03 -2.17 -2.59
C ASN A 75 5.30 -1.34 -2.38
N VAL A 76 5.82 -1.32 -1.15
CA VAL A 76 7.04 -0.57 -0.81
C VAL A 76 8.12 -1.46 -0.20
N THR A 77 9.37 -1.15 -0.52
CA THR A 77 10.58 -1.82 -0.03
C THR A 77 11.53 -0.84 0.64
N CYS A 78 12.44 -1.32 1.49
CA CYS A 78 13.61 -0.56 1.94
C CYS A 78 14.94 -1.14 1.43
N ASN A 79 14.88 -2.16 0.56
CA ASN A 79 16.02 -2.79 -0.08
C ASN A 79 16.11 -2.30 -1.54
N PHE A 80 16.91 -1.25 -1.76
CA PHE A 80 17.09 -0.58 -3.05
C PHE A 80 18.56 -0.47 -3.43
#